data_AF-A0A9E4ZSN7-F1
#
_entry.id   AF-A0A9E4ZSN7-F1
#
_cell.length_a   1.000
_cell.length_b   1.000
_cell.length_c   1.000
_cell.angle_alpha   90.00
_cell.angle_beta   90.00
_cell.angle_gamma   90.00
#
_symmetry.space_group_name_H-M   'P 1'
#
loop_
_entity.id
_entity.type
_entity.pdbx_description
1 polymer ?
#
loop_
_entity_poly.entity_id
_entity_poly.type
_entity_poly.pdbx_seq_one_letter_code
_entity_poly.pdbx_strand_id
1 'polypeptide(L)'
;MQARSYTIRVLELLAAAPSLTVRDVAELLGIDIVRAKDVLERLRYNGYVERIGKGYSITEKGRSFLASNTRRSTPLTSFTEDRGGKEKSESEGGGEKVEAVAQAASSGSSPSVDLEGMVNSLAARVDELINRLKELEARIKDVESRVASLESFARELGKRKELVVHEAKGFTVMETPVMWITEAQSKLGQLLEKFLMEGKLIRVGSLIVDPVFYEEFKRKFPIKASEVDKLASAERILLEEMRKEMIVILHAGREYRLVGTG
;
A
#
# COMPACT_ATOMS: atom_id res chain seq x y z
N MET A 1 -2.34 7.01 -22.46
CA MET A 1 -3.59 6.40 -21.94
C MET A 1 -3.39 6.08 -20.47
N GLN A 2 -4.01 6.82 -19.55
CA GLN A 2 -3.89 6.53 -18.12
C GLN A 2 -4.58 5.19 -17.82
N ALA A 3 -3.86 4.26 -17.20
CA ALA A 3 -4.41 2.99 -16.76
C ALA A 3 -5.45 3.26 -15.65
N ARG A 4 -6.73 3.41 -16.04
CA ARG A 4 -7.83 3.51 -15.07
C ARG A 4 -7.81 2.27 -14.20
N SER A 5 -7.69 2.46 -12.88
CA SER A 5 -7.70 1.37 -11.89
C SER A 5 -8.90 0.47 -12.09
N TYR A 6 -8.70 -0.84 -11.93
CA TYR A 6 -9.74 -1.86 -12.07
C TYR A 6 -10.95 -1.59 -11.16
N THR A 7 -10.74 -0.96 -9.99
CA THR A 7 -11.81 -0.56 -9.07
C THR A 7 -12.82 0.41 -9.71
N ILE A 8 -12.33 1.39 -10.47
CA ILE A 8 -13.19 2.40 -11.12
C ILE A 8 -13.99 1.74 -12.24
N ARG A 9 -13.35 0.87 -13.03
CA ARG A 9 -14.03 0.15 -14.11
C ARG A 9 -15.11 -0.80 -13.60
N VAL A 10 -14.88 -1.49 -12.49
CA VAL A 10 -15.90 -2.32 -11.83
C VAL A 10 -17.10 -1.46 -11.41
N LEU A 11 -16.87 -0.29 -10.82
CA LEU A 11 -17.97 0.62 -10.44
C LEU A 11 -18.72 1.19 -11.65
N GLU A 12 -18.01 1.52 -12.74
CA GLU A 12 -18.63 1.95 -14.01
C GLU A 12 -19.54 0.84 -14.58
N LEU A 13 -19.09 -0.41 -14.58
CA LEU A 13 -19.88 -1.55 -15.06
C LEU A 13 -21.13 -1.80 -14.19
N LEU A 14 -20.98 -1.74 -12.87
CA LEU A 14 -22.09 -1.92 -11.93
C LEU A 14 -23.08 -0.74 -11.95
N ALA A 15 -22.64 0.44 -12.39
CA ALA A 15 -23.52 1.58 -12.64
C ALA A 15 -24.31 1.43 -13.94
N ALA A 16 -23.69 0.88 -14.99
CA ALA A 16 -24.33 0.63 -16.28
C ALA A 16 -25.33 -0.52 -16.22
N ALA A 17 -25.02 -1.57 -15.47
CA ALA A 17 -25.89 -2.73 -15.31
C ALA A 17 -25.93 -3.18 -13.83
N PRO A 18 -27.07 -3.03 -13.15
CA PRO A 18 -27.20 -3.51 -11.77
C PRO A 18 -27.33 -5.05 -11.76
N SER A 19 -26.78 -5.69 -10.73
CA SER A 19 -26.87 -7.15 -10.47
C SER A 19 -25.93 -8.06 -11.27
N LEU A 20 -24.77 -7.56 -11.70
CA LEU A 20 -23.75 -8.43 -12.33
C LEU A 20 -23.15 -9.44 -11.35
N THR A 21 -22.86 -10.64 -11.85
CA THR A 21 -22.13 -11.65 -11.09
C THR A 21 -20.62 -11.44 -11.19
N VAL A 22 -19.85 -12.07 -10.30
CA VAL A 22 -18.36 -12.03 -10.33
C VAL A 22 -17.82 -12.51 -11.68
N ARG A 23 -18.50 -13.49 -12.30
CA ARG A 23 -18.10 -14.07 -13.59
C ARG A 23 -18.29 -13.07 -14.73
N ASP A 24 -19.42 -12.39 -14.75
CA ASP A 24 -19.72 -11.38 -15.78
C ASP A 24 -18.76 -10.19 -15.66
N VAL A 25 -18.45 -9.76 -14.43
CA VAL A 25 -17.46 -8.68 -14.19
C VAL A 25 -16.07 -9.09 -14.65
N ALA A 26 -15.66 -10.34 -14.41
CA ALA A 26 -14.38 -10.87 -14.86
C ALA A 26 -14.28 -10.91 -16.40
N GLU A 27 -15.34 -11.38 -17.07
CA GLU A 27 -15.43 -11.47 -18.53
C GLU A 27 -15.42 -10.10 -19.20
N LEU A 28 -16.23 -9.16 -18.71
CA LEU A 28 -16.31 -7.81 -19.27
C LEU A 28 -15.03 -6.98 -19.08
N LEU A 29 -14.26 -7.26 -18.02
CA LEU A 29 -13.00 -6.58 -17.77
C LEU A 29 -11.77 -7.30 -18.34
N GLY A 30 -11.92 -8.54 -18.81
CA GLY A 30 -10.81 -9.38 -19.25
C GLY A 30 -9.82 -9.71 -18.11
N ILE A 31 -10.32 -9.89 -16.89
CA ILE A 31 -9.50 -10.16 -15.70
C ILE A 31 -9.82 -11.56 -15.17
N ASP A 32 -8.84 -12.19 -14.52
CA ASP A 32 -9.04 -13.41 -13.73
C ASP A 32 -10.17 -13.26 -12.67
N ILE A 33 -10.95 -14.32 -12.51
CA ILE A 33 -12.12 -14.42 -11.62
C ILE A 33 -11.73 -14.15 -10.17
N VAL A 34 -10.54 -14.61 -9.74
CA VAL A 34 -10.03 -14.39 -8.38
C VAL A 34 -9.82 -12.89 -8.13
N ARG A 35 -9.19 -12.19 -9.07
CA ARG A 35 -8.96 -10.74 -8.96
C ARG A 35 -10.26 -9.95 -9.00
N ALA A 36 -11.22 -10.34 -9.85
CA ALA A 36 -12.55 -9.72 -9.89
C ALA A 36 -13.28 -9.88 -8.54
N LYS A 37 -13.20 -11.08 -7.95
CA LYS A 37 -13.74 -11.36 -6.61
C LYS A 37 -13.10 -10.49 -5.55
N ASP A 38 -11.77 -10.40 -5.51
CA ASP A 38 -11.04 -9.60 -4.51
C ASP A 38 -11.39 -8.11 -4.61
N VAL A 39 -11.57 -7.59 -5.83
CA VAL A 39 -11.95 -6.19 -6.04
C VAL A 39 -13.40 -5.95 -5.59
N LEU A 40 -14.33 -6.85 -5.92
CA LEU A 40 -15.72 -6.76 -5.49
C LEU A 40 -15.86 -6.88 -3.97
N GLU A 41 -15.10 -7.77 -3.32
CA GLU A 41 -15.11 -7.90 -1.86
C GLU A 41 -14.53 -6.66 -1.17
N ARG A 42 -13.47 -6.06 -1.72
CA ARG A 42 -12.93 -4.78 -1.24
C ARG A 42 -13.93 -3.64 -1.39
N LEU A 43 -14.59 -3.53 -2.54
CA LEU A 43 -15.62 -2.52 -2.77
C LEU A 43 -16.84 -2.71 -1.87
N ARG A 44 -17.19 -3.97 -1.56
CA ARG A 44 -18.26 -4.30 -0.61
C ARG A 44 -17.88 -3.92 0.82
N TYR A 45 -16.67 -4.26 1.28
CA TYR A 45 -16.21 -3.91 2.62
C TYR A 45 -16.20 -2.40 2.84
N ASN A 46 -15.85 -1.63 1.80
CA ASN A 46 -15.86 -0.17 1.83
C ASN A 46 -17.26 0.45 1.63
N GLY A 47 -18.30 -0.36 1.44
CA GLY A 47 -19.68 0.09 1.29
C GLY A 47 -20.00 0.78 -0.04
N TYR A 48 -19.17 0.61 -1.07
CA TYR A 48 -19.43 1.14 -2.42
C TYR A 48 -20.34 0.23 -3.25
N VAL A 49 -20.41 -1.04 -2.89
CA VAL A 49 -21.14 -2.08 -3.62
C VAL A 49 -21.87 -2.98 -2.63
N GLU A 50 -23.11 -3.33 -2.93
CA GLU A 50 -23.93 -4.26 -2.17
C GLU A 50 -24.19 -5.54 -2.94
N ARG A 51 -24.29 -6.66 -2.22
CA ARG A 51 -24.62 -7.96 -2.81
C ARG A 51 -26.13 -8.11 -2.87
N ILE A 52 -26.69 -8.10 -4.08
CA ILE A 52 -28.10 -8.37 -4.31
C ILE A 52 -28.22 -9.80 -4.87
N GLY A 53 -28.58 -10.74 -4.00
CA GLY A 53 -28.70 -12.17 -4.35
C GLY A 53 -27.38 -12.77 -4.86
N LYS A 54 -27.37 -13.14 -6.14
CA LYS A 54 -26.18 -13.70 -6.83
C LYS A 54 -25.28 -12.65 -7.47
N GLY A 55 -25.73 -11.39 -7.53
CA GLY A 55 -25.01 -10.30 -8.17
C GLY A 55 -24.63 -9.17 -7.21
N TYR A 56 -24.07 -8.12 -7.79
CA TYR A 56 -23.62 -6.93 -7.10
C TYR A 56 -24.30 -5.69 -7.68
N SER A 57 -24.55 -4.69 -6.84
CA SER A 57 -25.13 -3.41 -7.24
C SER A 57 -24.36 -2.27 -6.58
N ILE A 58 -24.32 -1.12 -7.24
CA ILE A 58 -23.63 0.07 -6.73
C ILE A 58 -24.50 0.82 -5.71
N THR A 59 -23.91 1.20 -4.58
CA THR A 59 -24.59 2.03 -3.56
C THR A 59 -24.50 3.52 -3.91
N GLU A 60 -25.26 4.36 -3.22
CA GLU A 60 -25.18 5.83 -3.38
C GLU A 60 -23.78 6.38 -3.07
N LYS A 61 -23.07 5.76 -2.13
CA LYS A 61 -21.65 6.04 -1.84
C LYS A 61 -20.75 5.68 -3.02
N GLY A 62 -20.98 4.54 -3.66
CA GLY A 62 -20.25 4.11 -4.86
C GLY A 62 -20.46 5.07 -6.04
N ARG A 63 -21.69 5.54 -6.25
CA ARG A 63 -22.02 6.52 -7.29
C ARG A 63 -21.35 7.86 -7.05
N SER A 64 -21.33 8.32 -5.80
CA SER A 64 -20.65 9.56 -5.40
C SER A 64 -19.13 9.48 -5.60
N PHE A 65 -18.53 8.33 -5.28
CA PHE A 65 -17.12 8.07 -5.52
C PHE A 65 -16.79 8.10 -7.03
N LEU A 66 -17.62 7.48 -7.86
CA LEU A 66 -17.47 7.50 -9.31
C LEU A 66 -17.58 8.94 -9.86
N ALA A 67 -18.58 9.71 -9.43
CA ALA A 67 -18.75 11.11 -9.84
C ALA A 67 -17.55 11.99 -9.45
N SER A 68 -16.99 11.80 -8.26
CA SER A 68 -15.80 12.54 -7.80
C SER A 68 -14.55 12.25 -8.64
N ASN A 69 -14.45 11.04 -9.18
CA ASN A 69 -13.30 10.60 -9.94
C ASN A 69 -13.45 10.92 -11.44
N THR A 70 -14.68 10.90 -11.98
CA THR A 70 -14.96 11.35 -13.36
C THR A 70 -14.71 12.85 -13.53
N ARG A 71 -14.98 13.67 -12.50
CA ARG A 71 -14.69 15.12 -12.50
C ARG A 71 -13.21 15.48 -12.64
N ARG A 72 -12.27 14.55 -12.39
CA ARG A 72 -10.84 14.77 -12.68
C ARG A 72 -10.48 14.59 -14.16
N SER A 73 -11.41 14.15 -15.01
CA SER A 73 -11.12 13.73 -16.38
C SER A 73 -11.83 14.49 -17.50
N THR A 74 -12.59 15.56 -17.20
CA THR A 74 -13.17 16.42 -18.25
C THR A 74 -12.93 17.91 -17.95
N PRO A 75 -12.36 18.68 -18.89
CA PRO A 75 -12.41 20.14 -18.85
C PRO A 75 -13.83 20.64 -19.16
N LEU A 76 -14.12 21.85 -18.67
CA LEU A 76 -15.37 22.61 -18.67
C LEU A 76 -16.37 22.33 -19.82
N THR A 77 -17.63 22.13 -19.43
CA THR A 77 -18.91 22.74 -19.92
C THR A 77 -20.01 22.17 -19.01
N SER A 78 -20.99 22.86 -18.45
CA SER A 78 -21.56 24.17 -18.68
C SER A 78 -22.32 24.60 -17.41
N PHE A 79 -22.40 25.91 -17.21
CA PHE A 79 -23.39 26.59 -16.39
C PHE A 79 -24.82 26.27 -16.85
N THR A 80 -25.73 26.13 -15.87
CA THR A 80 -27.12 26.63 -15.71
C THR A 80 -27.75 25.79 -14.60
N GLU A 81 -27.91 26.36 -13.39
CA GLU A 81 -29.22 26.81 -12.84
C GLU A 81 -30.10 25.61 -12.42
N ASP A 82 -30.74 25.53 -11.26
CA ASP A 82 -31.14 26.49 -10.23
C ASP A 82 -31.80 25.66 -9.10
N ARG A 83 -31.62 26.05 -7.83
CA ARG A 83 -32.68 26.12 -6.79
C ARG A 83 -32.16 26.04 -5.35
N GLY A 84 -32.28 27.21 -4.70
CA GLY A 84 -32.74 27.38 -3.31
C GLY A 84 -31.68 27.25 -2.23
N GLY A 85 -31.48 28.18 -1.31
CA GLY A 85 -32.15 29.44 -1.02
C GLY A 85 -31.83 29.85 0.42
N LYS A 86 -31.71 31.16 0.65
CA LYS A 86 -31.82 31.92 1.92
C LYS A 86 -30.75 31.66 2.99
N GLU A 87 -30.25 32.63 3.76
CA GLU A 87 -30.69 33.99 4.09
C GLU A 87 -29.51 34.69 4.80
N LYS A 88 -29.25 35.98 4.54
CA LYS A 88 -28.82 36.92 5.59
C LYS A 88 -28.86 38.39 5.16
N SER A 89 -29.42 39.15 6.09
CA SER A 89 -29.14 40.54 6.49
C SER A 89 -29.51 41.70 5.56
N GLU A 90 -30.55 42.39 6.02
CA GLU A 90 -30.83 43.82 5.91
C GLU A 90 -29.60 44.71 6.16
N SER A 91 -29.52 45.82 5.42
CA SER A 91 -29.15 47.14 5.94
C SER A 91 -29.48 48.20 4.90
N GLU A 92 -30.24 49.19 5.36
CA GLU A 92 -30.68 50.40 4.66
C GLU A 92 -29.52 51.33 4.27
N GLY A 93 -29.78 52.26 3.33
CA GLY A 93 -28.98 53.48 3.20
C GLY A 93 -29.04 54.22 1.85
N GLY A 94 -30.06 55.07 1.68
CA GLY A 94 -29.91 56.46 1.17
C GLY A 94 -29.50 56.77 -0.28
N GLY A 95 -30.50 57.10 -1.12
CA GLY A 95 -30.72 58.45 -1.69
C GLY A 95 -29.78 59.08 -2.75
N GLU A 96 -30.37 59.38 -3.93
CA GLU A 96 -30.16 60.56 -4.83
C GLU A 96 -28.75 60.82 -5.41
N LYS A 97 -28.49 61.23 -6.67
CA LYS A 97 -29.24 61.87 -7.76
C LYS A 97 -28.35 61.86 -9.04
N VAL A 98 -29.00 61.64 -10.19
CA VAL A 98 -28.84 62.17 -11.58
C VAL A 98 -27.54 62.81 -12.14
N GLU A 99 -27.46 62.66 -13.48
CA GLU A 99 -26.80 63.50 -14.53
C GLU A 99 -25.35 63.16 -14.91
N ALA A 100 -25.10 62.52 -16.05
CA ALA A 100 -25.22 62.95 -17.46
C ALA A 100 -23.97 63.67 -18.00
N VAL A 101 -23.24 62.93 -18.84
CA VAL A 101 -22.63 63.32 -20.13
C VAL A 101 -22.12 64.75 -20.25
N ALA A 102 -20.79 64.93 -20.24
CA ALA A 102 -20.07 65.69 -21.27
C ALA A 102 -18.55 65.65 -20.98
N GLN A 103 -17.79 65.05 -21.89
CA GLN A 103 -16.71 65.71 -22.64
C GLN A 103 -15.85 64.65 -23.31
N ALA A 104 -16.16 64.43 -24.59
CA ALA A 104 -15.21 63.85 -25.51
C ALA A 104 -14.19 64.92 -25.92
N ALA A 105 -12.97 64.44 -26.13
CA ALA A 105 -11.89 65.01 -26.92
C ALA A 105 -11.01 66.09 -26.28
N SER A 106 -9.86 65.66 -25.76
CA SER A 106 -8.61 66.37 -26.00
C SER A 106 -7.48 65.41 -26.38
N SER A 107 -6.93 65.67 -27.57
CA SER A 107 -5.51 65.54 -27.95
C SER A 107 -4.82 64.18 -27.87
N GLY A 108 -4.38 63.72 -29.04
CA GLY A 108 -3.78 62.42 -29.25
C GLY A 108 -2.39 62.23 -28.65
N SER A 109 -2.05 60.96 -28.47
CA SER A 109 -0.69 60.46 -28.36
C SER A 109 -0.71 58.95 -28.57
N SER A 110 -0.38 58.52 -29.80
CA SER A 110 0.45 57.33 -30.12
C SER A 110 0.00 55.95 -29.58
N PRO A 111 0.54 54.83 -30.09
CA PRO A 111 0.16 53.49 -29.62
C PRO A 111 0.81 53.21 -28.26
N SER A 112 0.39 53.91 -27.20
CA SER A 112 0.58 53.47 -25.82
C SER A 112 -0.42 52.34 -25.55
N VAL A 113 -0.25 51.23 -26.26
CA VAL A 113 -1.05 50.02 -26.10
C VAL A 113 -0.77 49.50 -24.69
N ASP A 114 -1.71 49.77 -23.79
CA ASP A 114 -2.01 48.99 -22.58
C ASP A 114 -0.79 48.49 -21.76
N LEU A 115 0.30 49.24 -21.69
CA LEU A 115 1.47 48.88 -20.89
C LEU A 115 1.09 48.72 -19.41
N GLU A 116 0.23 49.59 -18.92
CA GLU A 116 -0.31 49.54 -17.56
C GLU A 116 -1.27 48.35 -17.37
N GLY A 117 -2.06 48.02 -18.40
CA GLY A 117 -2.89 46.81 -18.42
C GLY A 117 -2.08 45.51 -18.44
N MET A 118 -0.97 45.47 -19.19
CA MET A 118 -0.04 44.35 -19.22
C MET A 118 0.72 44.21 -17.90
N VAL A 119 1.14 45.32 -17.29
CA VAL A 119 1.80 45.32 -15.97
C VAL A 119 0.83 44.81 -14.90
N ASN A 120 -0.43 45.26 -14.91
CA ASN A 120 -1.46 44.78 -13.98
C ASN A 120 -1.80 43.30 -14.23
N SER A 121 -1.87 42.86 -15.49
CA SER A 121 -2.06 41.45 -15.85
C SER A 121 -0.89 40.57 -15.40
N LEU A 122 0.33 41.06 -15.55
CA LEU A 122 1.53 40.37 -15.12
C LEU A 122 1.62 40.31 -13.59
N ALA A 123 1.27 41.39 -12.89
CA ALA A 123 1.18 41.43 -11.43
C ALA A 123 0.16 40.43 -10.91
N ALA A 124 -1.05 40.39 -11.49
CA ALA A 124 -2.07 39.41 -11.13
C ALA A 124 -1.60 37.96 -11.36
N ARG A 125 -0.84 37.72 -12.44
CA ARG A 125 -0.28 36.39 -12.74
C ARG A 125 0.85 36.01 -11.79
N VAL A 126 1.65 36.98 -11.34
CA VAL A 126 2.67 36.77 -10.29
C VAL A 126 1.99 36.45 -8.96
N ASP A 127 0.93 37.15 -8.59
CA ASP A 127 0.17 36.86 -7.37
C ASP A 127 -0.48 35.48 -7.41
N GLU A 128 -1.02 35.07 -8.57
CA GLU A 128 -1.55 33.73 -8.77
C GLU A 128 -0.44 32.66 -8.61
N LEU A 129 0.74 32.90 -9.17
CA LEU A 129 1.88 32.00 -9.02
C LEU A 129 2.37 31.93 -7.57
N ILE A 130 2.40 33.05 -6.84
CA ILE A 130 2.75 33.09 -5.41
C ILE A 130 1.75 32.27 -4.60
N ASN A 131 0.46 32.39 -4.89
CA ASN A 131 -0.57 31.62 -4.21
C ASN A 131 -0.48 30.12 -4.51
N ARG A 132 -0.20 29.75 -5.77
CA ARG A 132 0.08 28.36 -6.14
C ARG A 132 1.34 27.81 -5.46
N LEU A 133 2.38 28.63 -5.32
CA LEU A 133 3.61 28.25 -4.62
C LEU A 133 3.32 27.95 -3.14
N LYS A 134 2.56 28.83 -2.47
CA LYS A 134 2.15 28.63 -1.06
C LYS A 134 1.30 27.36 -0.89
N GLU A 135 0.40 27.07 -1.83
CA GLU A 135 -0.38 25.83 -1.80
C GLU A 135 0.50 24.59 -1.98
N LEU A 136 1.46 24.64 -2.91
CA LEU A 136 2.42 23.55 -3.11
C LEU A 136 3.32 23.34 -1.89
N GLU A 137 3.80 24.41 -1.25
CA GLU A 137 4.56 24.33 0.00
C GLU A 137 3.75 23.67 1.13
N ALA A 138 2.47 24.01 1.26
CA ALA A 138 1.59 23.38 2.24
C ALA A 138 1.40 21.89 1.96
N ARG A 139 1.25 21.51 0.68
CA ARG A 139 1.13 20.11 0.26
C ARG A 139 2.42 19.32 0.49
N ILE A 140 3.59 19.93 0.28
CA ILE A 140 4.89 19.31 0.57
C ILE A 140 4.99 19.03 2.07
N LYS A 141 4.66 20.00 2.93
CA LYS A 141 4.67 19.80 4.39
C LYS A 141 3.71 18.69 4.84
N ASP A 142 2.52 18.58 4.25
CA ASP A 142 1.59 17.47 4.52
C ASP A 142 2.22 16.12 4.15
N VAL A 143 2.81 16.02 2.95
CA VAL A 143 3.48 14.80 2.49
C VAL A 143 4.65 14.43 3.39
N GLU A 144 5.49 15.39 3.79
CA GLU A 144 6.60 15.18 4.73
C GLU A 144 6.10 14.63 6.08
N SER A 145 5.01 15.18 6.62
CA SER A 145 4.43 14.71 7.88
C SER A 145 3.90 13.28 7.78
N ARG A 146 3.31 12.93 6.63
CA ARG A 146 2.81 11.58 6.33
C ARG A 146 3.94 10.59 6.15
N VAL A 147 5.03 10.98 5.49
CA VAL A 147 6.24 10.16 5.36
C VAL A 147 6.86 9.92 6.73
N ALA A 148 7.01 10.95 7.56
CA ALA A 148 7.52 10.80 8.92
C ALA A 148 6.64 9.85 9.78
N SER A 149 5.32 9.92 9.61
CA SER A 149 4.37 9.02 10.29
C SER A 149 4.46 7.58 9.77
N LEU A 150 4.69 7.40 8.46
CA LEU A 150 4.91 6.07 7.88
C LEU A 150 6.26 5.48 8.30
N GLU A 151 7.31 6.30 8.39
CA GLU A 151 8.61 5.87 8.90
C GLU A 151 8.56 5.47 10.37
N SER A 152 7.84 6.22 11.20
CA SER A 152 7.65 5.87 12.61
C SER A 152 6.85 4.57 12.75
N PHE A 153 5.79 4.39 11.96
CA PHE A 153 5.01 3.16 11.91
C PHE A 153 5.85 1.97 11.39
N ALA A 154 6.66 2.17 10.36
CA ALA A 154 7.56 1.15 9.84
C ALA A 154 8.64 0.75 10.85
N ARG A 155 9.19 1.72 11.61
CA ARG A 155 10.11 1.45 12.73
C ARG A 155 9.41 0.69 13.85
N GLU A 156 8.16 1.01 14.17
CA GLU A 156 7.38 0.29 15.17
C GLU A 156 7.06 -1.14 14.73
N LEU A 157 6.71 -1.34 13.46
CA LEU A 157 6.53 -2.67 12.87
C LEU A 157 7.85 -3.45 12.82
N GLY A 158 8.98 -2.80 12.54
CA GLY A 158 10.31 -3.41 12.61
C GLY A 158 10.63 -3.90 14.02
N LYS A 159 10.39 -3.05 15.03
CA LYS A 159 10.54 -3.42 16.45
C LYS A 159 9.58 -4.52 16.85
N ARG A 160 8.31 -4.50 16.41
CA ARG A 160 7.36 -5.60 16.65
C ARG A 160 7.77 -6.87 15.95
N LYS A 161 8.34 -6.83 14.75
CA LYS A 161 8.84 -8.02 14.06
C LYS A 161 10.04 -8.60 14.79
N GLU A 162 10.95 -7.77 15.29
CA GLU A 162 12.09 -8.19 16.10
C GLU A 162 11.65 -8.73 17.47
N LEU A 163 10.62 -8.11 18.07
CA LEU A 163 9.96 -8.62 19.26
C LEU A 163 9.16 -9.89 19.00
N VAL A 164 8.54 -10.09 17.83
CA VAL A 164 7.87 -11.35 17.45
C VAL A 164 8.89 -12.45 17.15
N VAL A 165 10.06 -12.11 16.59
CA VAL A 165 11.19 -13.05 16.52
C VAL A 165 11.69 -13.41 17.93
N HIS A 166 11.55 -12.50 18.90
CA HIS A 166 11.84 -12.77 20.32
C HIS A 166 10.65 -13.30 21.14
N GLU A 167 9.39 -13.19 20.71
CA GLU A 167 8.17 -13.72 21.35
C GLU A 167 7.77 -15.07 20.74
N ALA A 168 8.33 -15.42 19.58
CA ALA A 168 8.51 -16.80 19.15
C ALA A 168 9.44 -17.60 20.10
N LYS A 169 9.90 -17.02 21.21
CA LYS A 169 10.46 -17.73 22.38
C LYS A 169 9.43 -18.61 23.14
N GLY A 170 8.18 -18.70 22.69
CA GLY A 170 7.13 -19.40 23.44
C GLY A 170 6.27 -20.41 22.66
N PHE A 171 6.57 -20.71 21.39
CA PHE A 171 5.86 -21.78 20.68
C PHE A 171 6.86 -22.84 20.22
N THR A 172 7.40 -23.58 21.19
CA THR A 172 8.08 -24.85 20.96
C THR A 172 7.03 -25.83 20.43
N VAL A 173 6.82 -25.84 19.12
CA VAL A 173 6.07 -26.90 18.42
C VAL A 173 6.69 -28.26 18.73
N MET A 174 7.99 -28.28 19.06
CA MET A 174 8.76 -29.46 19.40
C MET A 174 9.28 -29.39 20.83
N GLU A 175 9.16 -30.49 21.57
CA GLU A 175 9.75 -30.66 22.91
C GLU A 175 11.29 -30.70 22.86
N THR A 176 11.85 -31.07 21.70
CA THR A 176 13.28 -31.13 21.43
C THR A 176 13.63 -30.27 20.21
N PRO A 177 14.76 -29.53 20.24
CA PRO A 177 15.12 -28.59 19.16
C PRO A 177 15.44 -29.27 17.82
N VAL A 178 15.75 -30.57 17.86
CA VAL A 178 16.00 -31.43 16.70
C VAL A 178 15.21 -32.71 16.89
N MET A 179 14.58 -33.19 15.82
CA MET A 179 13.77 -34.41 15.81
C MET A 179 13.91 -35.12 14.46
N TRP A 180 13.76 -36.43 14.44
CA TRP A 180 13.70 -37.20 13.19
C TRP A 180 12.40 -36.93 12.44
N ILE A 181 12.44 -36.95 11.11
CA ILE A 181 11.25 -36.72 10.29
C ILE A 181 10.14 -37.74 10.54
N THR A 182 10.51 -38.99 10.85
CA THR A 182 9.56 -40.07 11.19
C THR A 182 8.88 -39.84 12.53
N GLU A 183 9.62 -39.36 13.52
CA GLU A 183 9.10 -39.01 14.83
C GLU A 183 8.18 -37.78 14.74
N ALA A 184 8.60 -36.77 13.98
CA ALA A 184 7.80 -35.58 13.72
C ALA A 184 6.51 -35.91 12.96
N GLN A 185 6.57 -36.80 11.97
CA GLN A 185 5.38 -37.29 11.25
C GLN A 185 4.40 -37.98 12.20
N SER A 186 4.91 -38.74 13.17
CA SER A 186 4.08 -39.43 14.16
C SER A 186 3.43 -38.46 15.15
N LYS A 187 4.14 -37.41 15.57
CA LYS A 187 3.62 -36.39 16.50
C LYS A 187 2.69 -35.37 15.84
N LEU A 188 3.05 -34.88 14.66
CA LEU A 188 2.41 -33.74 14.00
C LEU A 188 1.47 -34.16 12.84
N GLY A 189 1.69 -35.33 12.25
CA GLY A 189 0.91 -35.82 11.12
C GLY A 189 0.81 -34.80 9.99
N GLN A 190 -0.42 -34.45 9.60
CA GLN A 190 -0.71 -33.48 8.53
C GLN A 190 -0.31 -32.03 8.87
N LEU A 191 -0.07 -31.71 10.15
CA LEU A 191 0.38 -30.37 10.55
C LEU A 191 1.85 -30.15 10.21
N LEU A 192 2.64 -31.22 10.04
CA LEU A 192 4.04 -31.10 9.70
C LEU A 192 4.26 -30.36 8.38
N GLU A 193 3.51 -30.73 7.34
CA GLU A 193 3.60 -30.07 6.03
C GLU A 193 3.24 -28.59 6.12
N LYS A 194 2.18 -28.26 6.89
CA LYS A 194 1.78 -26.87 7.12
C LYS A 194 2.89 -26.09 7.81
N PHE A 195 3.53 -26.67 8.82
CA PHE A 195 4.62 -26.01 9.55
C PHE A 195 5.91 -25.86 8.73
N LEU A 196 6.21 -26.81 7.85
CA LEU A 196 7.30 -26.66 6.88
C LEU A 196 6.99 -25.55 5.85
N MET A 197 5.75 -25.46 5.37
CA MET A 197 5.34 -24.40 4.43
C MET A 197 5.31 -23.01 5.08
N GLU A 198 4.86 -22.92 6.32
CA GLU A 198 4.84 -21.69 7.11
C GLU A 198 6.24 -21.26 7.57
N GLY A 199 7.27 -22.09 7.38
CA GLY A 199 8.64 -21.83 7.83
C GLY A 199 8.82 -21.93 9.34
N LYS A 200 7.89 -22.57 10.05
CA LYS A 200 7.97 -22.83 11.50
C LYS A 200 8.88 -24.01 11.84
N LEU A 201 9.18 -24.86 10.87
CA LEU A 201 10.11 -25.98 10.98
C LEU A 201 11.03 -25.96 9.77
N ILE A 202 12.30 -26.30 9.97
CA ILE A 202 13.29 -26.41 8.89
C ILE A 202 13.62 -27.88 8.71
N ARG A 203 13.55 -28.35 7.47
CA ARG A 203 14.00 -29.70 7.10
C ARG A 203 15.48 -29.67 6.74
N VAL A 204 16.25 -30.51 7.40
CA VAL A 204 17.67 -30.76 7.11
C VAL A 204 17.84 -32.25 6.89
N GLY A 205 17.83 -32.69 5.64
CA GLY A 205 17.90 -34.11 5.29
C GLY A 205 16.76 -34.93 5.91
N SER A 206 17.12 -35.85 6.82
CA SER A 206 16.19 -36.69 7.59
C SER A 206 15.74 -36.08 8.93
N LEU A 207 16.28 -34.92 9.29
CA LEU A 207 15.95 -34.21 10.52
C LEU A 207 15.03 -33.03 10.25
N ILE A 208 14.23 -32.72 11.26
CA ILE A 208 13.51 -31.47 11.40
C ILE A 208 14.09 -30.72 12.57
N VAL A 209 14.26 -29.43 12.36
CA VAL A 209 14.97 -28.53 13.25
C VAL A 209 14.11 -27.30 13.49
N ASP A 210 14.10 -26.84 14.73
CA ASP A 210 13.49 -25.56 15.06
C ASP A 210 14.26 -24.41 14.37
N PRO A 211 13.58 -23.47 13.71
CA PRO A 211 14.24 -22.37 12.98
C PRO A 211 15.16 -21.54 13.86
N VAL A 212 14.77 -21.32 15.13
CA VAL A 212 15.55 -20.55 16.10
C VAL A 212 16.87 -21.27 16.40
N PHE A 213 16.79 -22.56 16.71
CA PHE A 213 17.96 -23.39 16.99
C PHE A 213 18.88 -23.49 15.76
N TYR A 214 18.30 -23.63 14.56
CA TYR A 214 19.07 -23.69 13.32
C TYR A 214 19.87 -22.42 13.06
N GLU A 215 19.27 -21.24 13.26
CA GLU A 215 19.96 -19.96 13.06
C GLU A 215 21.00 -19.69 14.18
N GLU A 216 20.71 -20.05 15.43
CA GLU A 216 21.69 -19.98 16.52
C GLU A 216 22.89 -20.89 16.25
N PHE A 217 22.65 -22.09 15.73
CA PHE A 217 23.70 -23.02 15.35
C PHE A 217 24.53 -22.49 14.17
N LYS A 218 23.89 -21.91 13.14
CA LYS A 218 24.58 -21.29 12.01
C LYS A 218 25.52 -20.15 12.42
N ARG A 219 25.16 -19.38 13.46
CA ARG A 219 26.02 -18.30 14.00
C ARG A 219 27.32 -18.81 14.64
N LYS A 220 27.40 -20.10 14.99
CA LYS A 220 28.60 -20.71 15.55
C LYS A 220 29.65 -21.07 14.48
N PHE A 221 29.28 -21.05 13.20
CA PHE A 221 30.23 -21.31 12.12
C PHE A 221 31.14 -20.10 11.88
N PRO A 222 32.44 -20.32 11.59
CA PRO A 222 33.11 -21.61 11.40
C PRO A 222 33.42 -22.35 12.72
N ILE A 223 33.14 -23.66 12.76
CA ILE A 223 33.39 -24.51 13.94
C ILE A 223 34.68 -25.30 13.74
N LYS A 224 35.62 -25.24 14.68
CA LYS A 224 36.86 -26.05 14.57
C LYS A 224 36.57 -27.53 14.78
N ALA A 225 37.30 -28.40 14.08
CA ALA A 225 37.14 -29.85 14.21
C ALA A 225 37.34 -30.33 15.67
N SER A 226 38.26 -29.71 16.41
CA SER A 226 38.51 -30.01 17.83
C SER A 226 37.42 -29.54 18.80
N GLU A 227 36.48 -28.69 18.34
CA GLU A 227 35.39 -28.16 19.15
C GLU A 227 34.09 -28.95 18.96
N VAL A 228 34.05 -29.86 17.96
CA VAL A 228 32.86 -30.67 17.68
C VAL A 228 32.47 -31.57 18.84
N ASP A 229 33.45 -32.14 19.54
CA ASP A 229 33.20 -33.00 20.71
C ASP A 229 32.65 -32.24 21.92
N LYS A 230 32.77 -30.90 21.92
CA LYS A 230 32.24 -30.03 22.98
C LYS A 230 30.82 -29.52 22.69
N LEU A 231 30.30 -29.76 21.49
CA LEU A 231 28.96 -29.35 21.10
C LEU A 231 27.90 -30.16 21.86
N ALA A 232 26.71 -29.59 22.00
CA ALA A 232 25.59 -30.34 22.54
C ALA A 232 25.23 -31.53 21.63
N SER A 233 24.66 -32.60 22.19
CA SER A 233 24.29 -33.80 21.43
C SER A 233 23.40 -33.48 20.22
N ALA A 234 22.41 -32.60 20.40
CA ALA A 234 21.52 -32.14 19.33
C ALA A 234 22.27 -31.38 18.22
N GLU A 235 23.24 -30.54 18.59
CA GLU A 235 24.07 -29.78 17.64
C GLU A 235 24.99 -30.69 16.84
N ARG A 236 25.55 -31.72 17.49
CA ARG A 236 26.38 -32.71 16.82
C ARG A 236 25.59 -33.52 15.79
N ILE A 237 24.38 -33.95 16.15
CA ILE A 237 23.46 -34.66 15.26
C ILE A 237 23.11 -33.78 14.06
N LEU A 238 22.79 -32.50 14.31
CA LEU A 238 22.51 -31.55 13.24
C LEU A 238 23.72 -31.33 12.33
N LEU A 239 24.93 -31.17 12.89
CA LEU A 239 26.15 -30.98 12.12
C LEU A 239 26.44 -32.17 11.20
N GLU A 240 26.28 -33.39 11.70
CA GLU A 240 26.48 -34.61 10.92
C GLU A 240 25.52 -34.68 9.73
N GLU A 241 24.25 -34.33 9.94
CA GLU A 241 23.25 -34.32 8.88
C GLU A 241 23.49 -33.18 7.88
N MET A 242 23.85 -31.98 8.36
CA MET A 242 24.26 -30.87 7.50
C MET A 242 25.50 -31.21 6.66
N ARG A 243 26.41 -32.04 7.18
CA ARG A 243 27.56 -32.56 6.42
C ARG A 243 27.12 -33.55 5.34
N LYS A 244 26.18 -34.47 5.65
CA LYS A 244 25.65 -35.41 4.65
C LYS A 244 24.93 -34.70 3.51
N GLU A 245 24.15 -33.67 3.83
CA GLU A 245 23.43 -32.83 2.87
C GLU A 245 24.34 -31.82 2.13
N MET A 246 25.66 -31.86 2.36
CA MET A 246 26.63 -30.94 1.76
C MET A 246 26.34 -29.46 2.04
N ILE A 247 25.63 -29.14 3.13
CA ILE A 247 25.41 -27.78 3.63
C ILE A 247 26.65 -27.27 4.36
N VAL A 248 27.41 -28.19 4.97
CA VAL A 248 28.63 -27.90 5.70
C VAL A 248 29.77 -28.73 5.12
N ILE A 249 30.92 -28.08 4.88
CA ILE A 249 32.15 -28.72 4.43
C ILE A 249 33.26 -28.59 5.46
N LEU A 250 34.09 -29.62 5.57
CA LEU A 250 35.33 -29.56 6.36
C LEU A 250 36.42 -28.94 5.50
N HIS A 251 36.75 -27.68 5.80
CA HIS A 251 37.79 -26.94 5.10
C HIS A 251 39.17 -27.27 5.70
N ALA A 252 40.08 -27.74 4.84
CA ALA A 252 41.47 -28.07 5.16
C ALA A 252 41.66 -29.03 6.36
N GLY A 253 40.65 -29.85 6.69
CA GLY A 253 40.69 -30.76 7.84
C GLY A 253 40.66 -30.06 9.21
N ARG A 254 40.43 -28.75 9.26
CA ARG A 254 40.58 -27.95 10.49
C ARG A 254 39.28 -27.34 11.00
N GLU A 255 38.40 -26.91 10.10
CA GLU A 255 37.17 -26.23 10.47
C GLU A 255 36.02 -26.52 9.51
N TYR A 256 34.82 -26.60 10.05
CA TYR A 256 33.58 -26.74 9.33
C TYR A 256 33.10 -25.36 8.90
N ARG A 257 32.76 -25.21 7.60
CA ARG A 257 32.23 -23.98 7.00
C ARG A 257 30.93 -24.27 6.27
N LEU A 258 30.02 -23.29 6.23
CA LEU A 258 28.79 -23.37 5.45
C LEU A 258 29.12 -23.25 3.95
N VAL A 259 28.50 -24.10 3.14
CA VAL A 259 28.61 -24.06 1.68
C VAL A 259 27.74 -22.92 1.16
N GLY A 260 28.33 -22.00 0.38
CA GLY A 260 27.64 -20.84 -0.20
C GLY A 260 28.09 -19.48 0.35
N THR A 261 29.02 -19.42 1.31
CA THR A 261 29.70 -18.18 1.72
C THR A 261 31.11 -18.09 1.11
N GLY A 262 31.18 -18.08 -0.22
CA GLY A 262 32.38 -17.82 -1.01
C GLY A 262 32.12 -16.70 -2.00
#